data_AF-A0A536HBP1-F1
#
_entry.id   AF-A0A536HBP1-F1
#
_cell.length_a   1.000
_cell.length_b   1.000
_cell.length_c   1.000
_cell.angle_alpha   90.00
_cell.angle_beta   90.00
_cell.angle_gamma   90.00
#
_symmetry.space_group_name_H-M   'P 1'
#
loop_
_entity.id
_entity.type
_entity.pdbx_description
1 polymer ?
#
loop_
_entity_poly.entity_id
_entity_poly.type
_entity_poly.pdbx_seq_one_letter_code
_entity_poly.pdbx_strand_id
1 'polypeptide(L)'
;MTSRISRRTFMRLIGAGVVVGSGIDALQLVGPTRVYARVRIKTRAHEEERNVDSDSVFTLPFTASHVAVHWEGHHDALVRVAFDAGAGFAAASTVLHDEVGEQKNDGRTYGAVMIAGGASAVRVVTDRPLPRLRMLAMVDGERTVTYDTVNGVLAAPSLPAVISRAGWGCDESLMTWPPEFYPIQKLICHHTATQNRDPDPAATIRSIYYYHAVTQTWGDIGYNFLVDESGRIYEGRYSRPYPTGAYPTGEDATGKGVTGAHAYQFNSGTVGIALLGTLTSQDTTAAGRNGIEQMLAWKASTHGIDPNGSNRYTNPVTGAGTTFANIAGHRDVNATECPGGVFYQTLPTVRNDVAAAIGGTPSPSPTAAPSPTPTPKPTPKPKHSPSPTPTGGANH
;
A
#
# COMPACT_ATOMS: atom_id res chain seq x y z
N MET A 1 31.72 -19.02 3.12
CA MET A 1 31.67 -20.02 4.21
C MET A 1 30.36 -19.85 4.95
N THR A 2 29.47 -20.83 4.85
CA THR A 2 28.12 -20.82 5.43
C THR A 2 28.16 -21.21 6.91
N SER A 3 28.01 -20.25 7.80
CA SER A 3 27.83 -20.51 9.24
C SER A 3 26.34 -20.51 9.58
N ARG A 4 25.79 -21.68 9.94
CA ARG A 4 24.45 -21.81 10.53
C ARG A 4 24.55 -21.48 12.03
N ILE A 5 24.13 -20.29 12.43
CA ILE A 5 23.97 -19.96 13.85
C ILE A 5 22.67 -20.59 14.36
N SER A 6 22.76 -21.43 15.38
CA SER A 6 21.58 -22.10 15.97
C SER A 6 20.77 -21.15 16.87
N ARG A 7 19.46 -21.41 17.00
CA ARG A 7 18.50 -20.65 17.84
C ARG A 7 18.95 -20.41 19.29
N ARG A 8 19.85 -21.23 19.85
CA ARG A 8 20.34 -21.09 21.23
C ARG A 8 21.38 -19.98 21.40
N THR A 9 22.11 -19.60 20.35
CA THR A 9 23.08 -18.50 20.40
C THR A 9 22.39 -17.13 20.37
N PHE A 10 21.19 -17.06 19.77
CA PHE A 10 20.42 -15.82 19.62
C PHE A 10 19.89 -15.24 20.96
N MET A 11 19.61 -16.08 21.96
CA MET A 11 19.03 -15.60 23.23
C MET A 11 20.03 -15.10 24.27
N ARG A 12 21.35 -15.25 24.07
CA ARG A 12 22.37 -14.73 25.02
C ARG A 12 22.80 -13.29 24.75
N LEU A 13 22.40 -12.68 23.64
CA LEU A 13 22.77 -11.30 23.27
C LEU A 13 21.81 -10.22 23.80
N ILE A 14 20.76 -10.59 24.54
CA ILE A 14 19.78 -9.67 25.14
C ILE A 14 20.01 -9.54 26.67
N GLY A 15 21.20 -9.90 27.16
CA GLY A 15 21.57 -9.78 28.57
C GLY A 15 22.26 -8.45 28.84
N ALA A 16 21.64 -7.61 29.66
CA ALA A 16 22.21 -6.37 30.19
C ALA A 16 23.64 -6.59 30.74
N GLY A 17 24.55 -5.69 30.38
CA GLY A 17 25.91 -5.66 30.91
C GLY A 17 26.38 -4.21 31.06
N VAL A 18 26.02 -3.57 32.17
CA VAL A 18 26.78 -2.43 32.68
C VAL A 18 28.02 -3.01 33.34
N VAL A 19 29.19 -2.82 32.72
CA VAL A 19 30.48 -3.06 33.38
C VAL A 19 30.95 -1.71 33.90
N VAL A 20 30.83 -1.49 35.22
CA VAL A 20 31.55 -0.41 35.89
C VAL A 20 32.96 -0.93 36.15
N GLY A 21 33.92 -0.48 35.33
CA GLY A 21 35.33 -0.77 35.48
C GLY A 21 36.12 0.53 35.37
N SER A 22 36.84 0.89 36.42
CA SER A 22 37.70 2.07 36.52
C SER A 22 38.90 1.91 35.58
N GLY A 23 39.03 2.77 34.57
CA GLY A 23 40.19 2.79 33.68
C GLY A 23 39.90 3.61 32.44
N ILE A 24 40.66 4.68 32.24
CA ILE A 24 40.56 5.61 31.11
C ILE A 24 40.98 4.85 29.85
N ASP A 25 40.02 4.42 29.03
CA ASP A 25 40.22 4.08 27.63
C ASP A 25 38.93 4.30 26.85
N ALA A 26 39.07 4.80 25.62
CA ALA A 26 38.00 5.34 24.80
C ALA A 26 36.75 4.46 24.76
N LEU A 27 35.64 4.97 25.29
CA LEU A 27 34.32 4.38 25.16
C LEU A 27 33.87 4.51 23.69
N GLN A 28 34.24 3.54 22.83
CA GLN A 28 33.56 3.35 21.56
C GLN A 28 32.11 2.95 21.88
N LEU A 29 31.18 3.91 21.79
CA LEU A 29 29.76 3.62 21.71
C LEU A 29 29.52 2.77 20.46
N VAL A 30 29.52 1.44 20.62
CA VAL A 30 28.99 0.54 19.61
C VAL A 30 27.48 0.79 19.60
N GLY A 31 27.02 1.65 18.69
CA GLY A 31 25.59 1.90 18.50
C GLY A 31 24.86 0.57 18.24
N PRO A 32 23.58 0.44 18.62
CA PRO A 32 22.87 -0.82 18.50
C PRO A 32 22.84 -1.28 17.04
N THR A 33 23.37 -2.47 16.77
CA THR A 33 23.27 -3.12 15.47
C THR A 33 21.80 -3.39 15.17
N ARG A 34 21.26 -2.74 14.14
CA ARG A 34 19.92 -3.06 13.64
C ARG A 34 20.02 -4.08 12.51
N VAL A 35 19.21 -5.13 12.61
CA VAL A 35 19.02 -6.11 11.53
C VAL A 35 17.78 -5.69 10.75
N TYR A 36 17.94 -5.39 9.47
CA TYR A 36 16.84 -5.08 8.56
C TYR A 36 16.58 -6.29 7.68
N ALA A 37 15.33 -6.75 7.64
CA ALA A 37 14.90 -7.76 6.67
C ALA A 37 14.46 -7.04 5.39
N ARG A 38 15.09 -7.35 4.26
CA ARG A 38 14.52 -7.08 2.95
C ARG A 38 13.66 -8.27 2.57
N VAL A 39 12.41 -7.99 2.23
CA VAL A 39 11.46 -8.99 1.81
C VAL A 39 11.22 -8.80 0.32
N ARG A 40 11.20 -9.91 -0.41
CA ARG A 40 10.72 -9.97 -1.79
C ARG A 40 9.63 -11.02 -1.84
N ILE A 41 8.49 -10.67 -2.42
CA ILE A 41 7.38 -11.60 -2.62
C ILE A 41 7.02 -11.56 -4.09
N LYS A 42 7.19 -12.70 -4.76
CA LYS A 42 6.78 -12.84 -6.16
C LYS A 42 5.28 -13.05 -6.23
N THR A 43 4.54 -12.13 -6.84
CA THR A 43 3.11 -12.33 -7.10
C THR A 43 2.93 -13.48 -8.10
N ARG A 44 2.15 -14.49 -7.72
CA ARG A 44 1.65 -15.51 -8.65
C ARG A 44 0.35 -14.99 -9.26
N ALA A 45 0.27 -14.99 -10.58
CA ALA A 45 -0.91 -14.52 -11.29
C ALA A 45 -1.41 -15.57 -12.31
N HIS A 46 -2.70 -15.50 -12.61
CA HIS A 46 -3.34 -16.22 -13.71
C HIS A 46 -4.35 -15.29 -14.37
N GLU A 47 -4.28 -15.16 -15.68
CA GLU A 47 -5.23 -14.39 -16.47
C GLU A 47 -5.99 -15.31 -17.43
N GLU A 48 -7.29 -15.10 -17.53
CA GLU A 48 -8.17 -15.81 -18.45
C GLU A 48 -9.09 -14.81 -19.19
N GLU A 49 -9.17 -14.92 -20.51
CA GLU A 49 -10.05 -14.11 -21.37
C GLU A 49 -11.28 -14.93 -21.78
N ARG A 50 -12.47 -14.35 -21.67
CA ARG A 50 -13.73 -14.92 -22.19
C ARG A 50 -14.66 -13.83 -22.71
N ASN A 51 -15.59 -14.22 -23.58
CA ASN A 51 -16.78 -13.43 -23.84
C ASN A 51 -17.79 -13.65 -22.71
N VAL A 52 -18.37 -12.58 -22.20
CA VAL A 52 -19.37 -12.63 -21.12
C VAL A 52 -20.64 -11.92 -21.59
N ASP A 53 -21.68 -12.70 -21.93
CA ASP A 53 -22.94 -12.14 -22.44
C ASP A 53 -23.84 -11.60 -21.32
N SER A 54 -23.95 -12.34 -20.22
CA SER A 54 -24.68 -11.97 -19.01
C SER A 54 -23.91 -12.30 -17.74
N ASP A 55 -23.39 -13.51 -17.65
CA ASP A 55 -22.58 -13.99 -16.56
C ASP A 55 -21.62 -15.09 -16.99
N SER A 56 -20.58 -15.29 -16.21
CA SER A 56 -19.60 -16.36 -16.43
C SER A 56 -18.91 -16.72 -15.13
N VAL A 57 -18.60 -18.00 -14.96
CA VAL A 57 -17.83 -18.51 -13.83
C VAL A 57 -16.43 -18.92 -14.30
N PHE A 58 -15.43 -18.35 -13.65
CA PHE A 58 -14.02 -18.66 -13.81
C PHE A 58 -13.58 -19.54 -12.63
N THR A 59 -13.00 -20.70 -12.93
CA THR A 59 -12.38 -21.56 -11.90
C THR A 59 -10.91 -21.22 -11.83
N LEU A 60 -10.41 -20.95 -10.63
CA LEU A 60 -9.06 -20.46 -10.44
C LEU A 60 -8.07 -21.62 -10.21
N PRO A 61 -6.86 -21.58 -10.82
CA PRO A 61 -5.85 -22.61 -10.63
C PRO A 61 -5.14 -22.54 -9.26
N PHE A 62 -5.54 -21.59 -8.42
CA PHE A 62 -5.13 -21.42 -7.03
C PHE A 62 -6.15 -20.56 -6.30
N THR A 63 -6.15 -20.60 -4.97
CA THR A 63 -6.94 -19.69 -4.13
C THR A 63 -6.37 -18.28 -4.23
N ALA A 64 -7.09 -17.37 -4.88
CA ALA A 64 -6.64 -16.00 -5.11
C ALA A 64 -6.92 -15.10 -3.91
N SER A 65 -5.92 -14.32 -3.52
CA SER A 65 -6.10 -13.25 -2.53
C SER A 65 -6.75 -12.01 -3.13
N HIS A 66 -6.49 -11.76 -4.42
CA HIS A 66 -6.93 -10.58 -5.14
C HIS A 66 -7.37 -10.95 -6.55
N VAL A 67 -8.34 -10.22 -7.08
CA VAL A 67 -8.82 -10.35 -8.46
C VAL A 67 -8.96 -8.95 -9.07
N ALA A 68 -8.63 -8.81 -10.34
CA ALA A 68 -9.02 -7.65 -11.14
C ALA A 68 -9.73 -8.15 -12.41
N VAL A 69 -10.62 -7.34 -12.96
CA VAL A 69 -11.22 -7.60 -14.28
C VAL A 69 -11.03 -6.39 -15.16
N HIS A 70 -10.78 -6.62 -16.44
CA HIS A 70 -10.67 -5.58 -17.46
C HIS A 70 -11.29 -6.05 -18.77
N TRP A 71 -11.80 -5.14 -19.58
CA TRP A 71 -12.56 -5.48 -20.78
C TRP A 71 -12.35 -4.46 -21.90
N GLU A 72 -12.63 -4.85 -23.15
CA GLU A 72 -12.56 -3.99 -24.33
C GLU A 72 -13.95 -3.44 -24.69
N GLY A 73 -14.04 -2.14 -25.02
CA GLY A 73 -15.30 -1.47 -25.33
C GLY A 73 -16.22 -1.27 -24.13
N HIS A 74 -17.41 -0.70 -24.36
CA HIS A 74 -18.45 -0.48 -23.35
C HIS A 74 -17.91 0.00 -21.99
N HIS A 75 -17.25 1.17 -22.00
CA HIS A 75 -16.66 1.77 -20.80
C HIS A 75 -17.64 1.93 -19.65
N ASP A 76 -18.90 2.19 -19.95
CA ASP A 76 -20.00 2.37 -19.00
C ASP A 76 -20.70 1.07 -18.56
N ALA A 77 -20.15 -0.10 -18.91
CA ALA A 77 -20.73 -1.38 -18.53
C ALA A 77 -20.70 -1.60 -17.01
N LEU A 78 -21.83 -2.04 -16.45
CA LEU A 78 -21.90 -2.40 -15.04
C LEU A 78 -21.41 -3.83 -14.86
N VAL A 79 -20.18 -3.97 -14.37
CA VAL A 79 -19.59 -5.27 -14.03
C VAL A 79 -19.68 -5.52 -12.54
N ARG A 80 -20.17 -6.71 -12.14
CA ARG A 80 -20.22 -7.16 -10.75
C ARG A 80 -19.51 -8.49 -10.61
N VAL A 81 -18.83 -8.68 -9.49
CA VAL A 81 -18.04 -9.88 -9.20
C VAL A 81 -18.47 -10.49 -7.88
N ALA A 82 -18.66 -11.81 -7.85
CA ALA A 82 -18.84 -12.60 -6.64
C ALA A 82 -17.74 -13.65 -6.51
N PHE A 83 -17.26 -13.86 -5.30
CA PHE A 83 -16.18 -14.79 -4.98
C PHE A 83 -16.70 -16.03 -4.26
N ASP A 84 -16.20 -17.21 -4.64
CA ASP A 84 -16.40 -18.45 -3.91
C ASP A 84 -15.07 -18.90 -3.29
N ALA A 85 -15.01 -18.89 -1.96
CA ALA A 85 -13.86 -19.33 -1.15
C ALA A 85 -14.09 -20.70 -0.48
N GLY A 86 -14.95 -21.54 -1.07
CA GLY A 86 -15.24 -22.91 -0.61
C GLY A 86 -16.59 -23.08 0.08
N ALA A 87 -17.43 -22.05 0.10
CA ALA A 87 -18.77 -22.06 0.71
C ALA A 87 -19.88 -21.62 -0.25
N GLY A 88 -19.58 -21.53 -1.54
CA GLY A 88 -20.45 -20.92 -2.55
C GLY A 88 -20.15 -19.43 -2.73
N PHE A 89 -20.77 -18.85 -3.76
CA PHE A 89 -20.57 -17.44 -4.10
C PHE A 89 -21.16 -16.50 -3.04
N ALA A 90 -20.33 -15.59 -2.56
CA ALA A 90 -20.76 -14.45 -1.75
C ALA A 90 -21.62 -13.47 -2.56
N ALA A 91 -22.10 -12.41 -1.90
CA ALA A 91 -22.80 -11.32 -2.59
C ALA A 91 -21.92 -10.66 -3.64
N ALA A 92 -22.50 -10.33 -4.80
CA ALA A 92 -21.79 -9.67 -5.89
C ALA A 92 -21.52 -8.20 -5.54
N SER A 93 -20.27 -7.79 -5.70
CA SER A 93 -19.81 -6.41 -5.52
C SER A 93 -19.58 -5.76 -6.88
N THR A 94 -19.94 -4.49 -7.03
CA THR A 94 -19.65 -3.74 -8.25
C THR A 94 -18.15 -3.53 -8.39
N VAL A 95 -17.64 -3.75 -9.60
CA VAL A 95 -16.27 -3.43 -9.97
C VAL A 95 -16.21 -1.93 -10.23
N LEU A 96 -15.48 -1.22 -9.37
CA LEU A 96 -15.15 0.18 -9.62
C LEU A 96 -14.06 0.26 -10.67
N HIS A 97 -13.95 1.38 -11.35
CA HIS A 97 -12.90 1.57 -12.34
C HIS A 97 -11.57 1.87 -11.66
N ASP A 98 -10.49 1.36 -12.25
CA ASP A 98 -9.13 1.79 -11.94
C ASP A 98 -8.82 3.06 -12.74
N GLU A 99 -9.14 4.20 -12.13
CA GLU A 99 -9.25 5.50 -12.80
C GLU A 99 -7.90 6.05 -13.28
N VAL A 100 -6.79 5.50 -12.80
CA VAL A 100 -5.45 5.78 -13.34
C VAL A 100 -5.17 4.97 -14.61
N GLY A 101 -5.69 3.74 -14.70
CA GLY A 101 -5.56 2.85 -15.85
C GLY A 101 -6.34 3.29 -17.09
N GLU A 102 -7.49 3.92 -16.89
CA GLU A 102 -8.38 4.39 -17.97
C GLU A 102 -7.72 5.41 -18.92
N GLN A 103 -6.68 6.09 -18.46
CA GLN A 103 -6.02 7.16 -19.21
C GLN A 103 -5.13 6.64 -20.34
N LYS A 104 -4.99 5.31 -20.48
CA LYS A 104 -4.23 4.67 -21.56
C LYS A 104 -4.90 4.85 -22.93
N ASN A 105 -6.20 5.12 -22.99
CA ASN A 105 -6.98 5.30 -24.22
C ASN A 105 -6.77 4.17 -25.25
N ASP A 106 -6.50 2.94 -24.78
CA ASP A 106 -6.29 1.74 -25.61
C ASP A 106 -7.60 1.00 -25.92
N GLY A 107 -8.74 1.62 -25.61
CA GLY A 107 -10.08 1.04 -25.77
C GLY A 107 -10.45 0.03 -24.68
N ARG A 108 -9.63 -0.10 -23.64
CA ARG A 108 -9.92 -0.96 -22.48
C ARG A 108 -10.40 -0.17 -21.29
N THR A 109 -11.26 -0.82 -20.52
CA THR A 109 -11.69 -0.39 -19.20
C THR A 109 -11.05 -1.31 -18.18
N TYR A 110 -10.34 -0.73 -17.24
CA TYR A 110 -9.66 -1.47 -16.18
C TYR A 110 -10.48 -1.34 -14.91
N GLY A 111 -10.85 -2.47 -14.30
CA GLY A 111 -11.45 -2.49 -12.97
C GLY A 111 -10.39 -2.37 -11.89
N ALA A 112 -10.77 -1.78 -10.76
CA ALA A 112 -9.96 -1.71 -9.55
C ALA A 112 -9.68 -3.12 -8.99
N VAL A 113 -8.54 -3.27 -8.33
CA VAL A 113 -8.15 -4.52 -7.68
C VAL A 113 -9.11 -4.81 -6.51
N MET A 114 -9.67 -6.02 -6.48
CA MET A 114 -10.62 -6.48 -5.47
C MET A 114 -9.99 -7.53 -4.55
N ILE A 115 -10.30 -7.48 -3.26
CA ILE A 115 -9.90 -8.51 -2.29
C ILE A 115 -10.81 -9.73 -2.49
N ALA A 116 -10.22 -10.87 -2.86
CA ALA A 116 -10.93 -12.10 -3.17
C ALA A 116 -10.94 -13.10 -1.98
N GLY A 117 -10.18 -12.82 -0.91
CA GLY A 117 -10.27 -13.56 0.36
C GLY A 117 -9.95 -15.06 0.26
N GLY A 118 -9.15 -15.48 -0.74
CA GLY A 118 -8.84 -16.89 -0.97
C GLY A 118 -9.80 -17.59 -1.95
N ALA A 119 -10.47 -16.85 -2.83
CA ALA A 119 -11.42 -17.40 -3.80
C ALA A 119 -10.79 -18.50 -4.67
N SER A 120 -11.51 -19.61 -4.85
CA SER A 120 -11.20 -20.65 -5.84
C SER A 120 -12.03 -20.52 -7.11
N ALA A 121 -13.09 -19.70 -7.09
CA ALA A 121 -13.86 -19.36 -8.28
C ALA A 121 -14.38 -17.92 -8.23
N VAL A 122 -14.60 -17.34 -9.40
CA VAL A 122 -15.08 -15.97 -9.60
C VAL A 122 -16.29 -16.01 -10.52
N ARG A 123 -17.41 -15.46 -10.09
CA ARG A 123 -18.55 -15.20 -10.98
C ARG A 123 -18.52 -13.74 -11.38
N VAL A 124 -18.45 -13.49 -12.68
CA VAL A 124 -18.57 -12.17 -13.28
C VAL A 124 -19.99 -12.06 -13.84
N VAL A 125 -20.66 -10.94 -13.56
CA VAL A 125 -22.00 -10.60 -14.08
C VAL A 125 -21.91 -9.24 -14.74
N THR A 126 -22.50 -9.10 -15.92
CA THR A 126 -22.49 -7.87 -16.72
C THR A 126 -23.92 -7.47 -17.08
N ASP A 127 -24.19 -6.18 -17.22
CA ASP A 127 -25.49 -5.66 -17.67
C ASP A 127 -25.68 -5.76 -19.20
N ARG A 128 -24.58 -6.00 -19.92
CA ARG A 128 -24.51 -6.11 -21.38
C ARG A 128 -23.38 -7.06 -21.80
N PRO A 129 -23.40 -7.56 -23.04
CA PRO A 129 -22.31 -8.39 -23.55
C PRO A 129 -20.97 -7.66 -23.55
N LEU A 130 -19.97 -8.27 -22.92
CA LEU A 130 -18.59 -7.81 -22.94
C LEU A 130 -17.72 -8.84 -23.68
N PRO A 131 -17.34 -8.55 -24.94
CA PRO A 131 -16.37 -9.37 -25.64
C PRO A 131 -15.00 -9.19 -24.98
N ARG A 132 -14.25 -10.29 -24.85
CA ARG A 132 -12.85 -10.26 -24.37
C ARG A 132 -12.68 -9.67 -22.97
N LEU A 133 -13.59 -9.96 -22.05
CA LEU A 133 -13.36 -9.70 -20.64
C LEU A 133 -12.24 -10.60 -20.12
N ARG A 134 -11.25 -9.99 -19.48
CA ARG A 134 -10.12 -10.66 -18.85
C ARG A 134 -10.29 -10.63 -17.34
N MET A 135 -10.18 -11.79 -16.73
CA MET A 135 -10.12 -11.96 -15.29
C MET A 135 -8.69 -12.28 -14.90
N LEU A 136 -8.11 -11.46 -14.03
CA LEU A 136 -6.79 -11.63 -13.45
C LEU A 136 -6.92 -12.04 -11.99
N ALA A 137 -6.49 -13.26 -11.66
CA ALA A 137 -6.37 -13.74 -10.29
C ALA A 137 -4.93 -13.61 -9.79
N MET A 138 -4.75 -13.14 -8.56
CA MET A 138 -3.45 -12.85 -7.95
C MET A 138 -3.35 -13.39 -6.52
N VAL A 139 -2.18 -13.90 -6.18
CA VAL A 139 -1.81 -14.28 -4.81
C VAL A 139 -0.32 -14.06 -4.58
N ASP A 140 0.05 -13.73 -3.35
CA ASP A 140 1.45 -13.78 -2.95
C ASP A 140 2.00 -15.19 -3.13
N GLY A 141 3.12 -15.29 -3.84
CA GLY A 141 3.82 -16.53 -4.11
C GLY A 141 5.08 -16.65 -3.26
N GLU A 142 6.18 -17.01 -3.92
CA GLU A 142 7.46 -17.27 -3.28
C GLU A 142 7.96 -16.04 -2.50
N ARG A 143 8.28 -16.24 -1.23
CA ARG A 143 8.85 -15.22 -0.35
C ARG A 143 10.35 -15.48 -0.14
N THR A 144 11.17 -14.52 -0.53
CA THR A 144 12.59 -14.47 -0.21
C THR A 144 12.82 -13.42 0.87
N VAL A 145 13.57 -13.75 1.92
CA VAL A 145 13.99 -12.79 2.95
C VAL A 145 15.51 -12.75 2.97
N THR A 146 16.07 -11.57 2.80
CA THR A 146 17.50 -11.31 3.01
C THR A 146 17.67 -10.37 4.20
N TYR A 147 18.75 -10.54 4.94
CA TYR A 147 19.02 -9.76 6.15
C TYR A 147 20.25 -8.90 5.95
N ASP A 148 20.10 -7.61 6.19
CA ASP A 148 21.21 -6.67 6.24
C ASP A 148 21.48 -6.31 7.70
N THR A 149 22.76 -6.23 8.07
CA THR A 149 23.19 -5.73 9.38
C THR A 149 23.82 -4.36 9.19
N VAL A 150 23.41 -3.40 10.02
CA VAL A 150 23.99 -2.04 9.99
C VAL A 150 24.30 -1.54 11.39
N ASN A 151 25.42 -0.84 11.47
CA ASN A 151 25.90 -0.11 12.64
C ASN A 151 25.71 1.39 12.41
N GLY A 152 25.12 2.08 13.39
CA GLY A 152 24.95 3.54 13.36
C GLY A 152 23.83 4.02 12.43
N VAL A 153 22.62 4.16 12.98
CA VAL A 153 21.51 4.82 12.30
C VAL A 153 21.36 6.22 12.89
N LEU A 154 21.50 7.26 12.07
CA LEU A 154 21.14 8.62 12.46
C LEU A 154 19.62 8.74 12.42
N ALA A 155 19.01 9.20 13.52
CA ALA A 155 17.61 9.62 13.50
C ALA A 155 17.53 10.97 12.78
N ALA A 156 16.84 11.02 11.65
CA ALA A 156 16.52 12.28 10.99
C ALA A 156 15.11 12.70 11.41
N PRO A 157 14.93 13.74 12.25
CA PRO A 157 13.64 14.38 12.39
C PRO A 157 13.42 15.28 11.16
N SER A 158 12.39 14.98 10.36
CA SER A 158 11.64 15.88 9.44
C SER A 158 10.89 15.11 8.33
N LEU A 159 11.25 13.86 8.03
CA LEU A 159 10.60 12.98 7.02
C LEU A 159 9.69 11.93 7.69
N PRO A 160 8.42 11.73 7.24
CA PRO A 160 7.55 10.68 7.77
C PRO A 160 8.15 9.29 7.59
N ALA A 161 7.80 8.36 8.49
CA ALA A 161 8.24 6.97 8.35
C ALA A 161 7.58 6.33 7.12
N VAL A 162 8.40 5.96 6.14
CA VAL A 162 7.96 5.31 4.89
C VAL A 162 8.41 3.86 4.85
N ILE A 163 7.47 2.95 4.64
CA ILE A 163 7.73 1.54 4.35
C ILE A 163 8.27 1.48 2.92
N SER A 164 9.55 1.12 2.78
CA SER A 164 10.20 1.00 1.48
C SER A 164 9.62 -0.13 0.63
N ARG A 165 9.96 -0.12 -0.66
CA ARG A 165 9.63 -1.20 -1.61
C ARG A 165 10.00 -2.59 -1.06
N ALA A 166 11.21 -2.73 -0.52
CA ALA A 166 11.63 -3.97 0.13
C ALA A 166 10.86 -4.26 1.45
N GLY A 167 10.37 -3.23 2.14
CA GLY A 167 9.59 -3.35 3.37
C GLY A 167 8.19 -3.93 3.14
N TRP A 168 7.54 -3.59 2.03
CA TRP A 168 6.26 -4.18 1.63
C TRP A 168 6.41 -5.38 0.69
N GLY A 169 7.62 -5.88 0.46
CA GLY A 169 7.82 -7.12 -0.29
C GLY A 169 7.82 -6.96 -1.80
N CYS A 170 8.12 -5.78 -2.33
CA CYS A 170 8.16 -5.50 -3.76
C CYS A 170 9.03 -6.51 -4.53
N ASP A 171 8.50 -6.97 -5.67
CA ASP A 171 9.27 -7.74 -6.64
C ASP A 171 9.88 -6.83 -7.71
N GLU A 172 11.08 -6.31 -7.45
CA GLU A 172 11.77 -5.39 -8.36
C GLU A 172 12.07 -5.99 -9.74
N SER A 173 11.95 -7.30 -9.98
CA SER A 173 12.10 -7.84 -11.35
C SER A 173 10.92 -7.53 -12.27
N LEU A 174 9.79 -7.09 -11.72
CA LEU A 174 8.67 -6.61 -12.54
C LEU A 174 8.87 -5.15 -12.97
N MET A 175 9.83 -4.43 -12.36
CA MET A 175 10.09 -3.04 -12.67
C MET A 175 10.88 -2.94 -13.98
N THR A 176 10.25 -2.36 -15.00
CA THR A 176 10.86 -2.13 -16.32
C THR A 176 10.89 -0.66 -16.70
N TRP A 177 10.28 0.22 -15.90
CA TRP A 177 10.16 1.65 -16.20
C TRP A 177 11.26 2.47 -15.51
N PRO A 178 12.26 3.00 -16.25
CA PRO A 178 13.31 3.83 -15.68
C PRO A 178 12.76 5.13 -15.06
N PRO A 179 13.35 5.62 -13.97
CA PRO A 179 12.88 6.84 -13.32
C PRO A 179 13.31 8.10 -14.08
N GLU A 180 12.41 9.08 -14.14
CA GLU A 180 12.66 10.44 -14.64
C GLU A 180 12.32 11.44 -13.55
N PHE A 181 13.02 12.57 -13.48
CA PHE A 181 12.93 13.47 -12.33
C PHE A 181 12.73 14.94 -12.72
N TYR A 182 11.78 15.60 -12.05
CA TYR A 182 11.47 17.01 -12.26
C TYR A 182 11.23 17.74 -10.93
N PRO A 183 11.43 19.08 -10.89
CA PRO A 183 11.05 19.87 -9.72
C PRO A 183 9.57 19.67 -9.37
N ILE A 184 9.28 19.40 -8.10
CA ILE A 184 7.92 19.19 -7.63
C ILE A 184 7.22 20.55 -7.53
N GLN A 185 6.06 20.67 -8.18
CA GLN A 185 5.24 21.88 -8.22
C GLN A 185 3.90 21.71 -7.50
N LYS A 186 3.37 20.48 -7.50
CA LYS A 186 2.01 20.15 -7.03
C LYS A 186 1.96 18.78 -6.36
N LEU A 187 1.00 18.60 -5.48
CA LEU A 187 0.69 17.33 -4.82
C LEU A 187 -0.73 16.92 -5.19
N ILE A 188 -0.92 15.67 -5.60
CA ILE A 188 -2.23 15.17 -6.06
C ILE A 188 -2.63 13.99 -5.18
N CYS A 189 -3.76 14.14 -4.50
CA CYS A 189 -4.36 13.11 -3.68
C CYS A 189 -5.22 12.17 -4.52
N HIS A 190 -5.08 10.89 -4.25
CA HIS A 190 -5.81 9.80 -4.90
C HIS A 190 -6.50 8.91 -3.87
N HIS A 191 -7.46 8.11 -4.32
CA HIS A 191 -7.75 6.83 -3.70
C HIS A 191 -7.36 5.69 -4.66
N THR A 192 -7.35 4.45 -4.21
CA THR A 192 -7.07 3.29 -5.07
C THR A 192 -8.32 2.60 -5.61
N ALA A 193 -9.52 3.03 -5.17
CA ALA A 193 -10.81 2.39 -5.45
C ALA A 193 -10.87 0.89 -5.03
N THR A 194 -9.92 0.44 -4.21
CA THR A 194 -9.88 -0.91 -3.65
C THR A 194 -10.82 -1.03 -2.46
N GLN A 195 -11.09 -2.25 -2.02
CA GLN A 195 -11.93 -2.49 -0.85
C GLN A 195 -11.36 -1.83 0.43
N ASN A 196 -12.24 -1.23 1.24
CA ASN A 196 -11.91 -0.70 2.57
C ASN A 196 -11.84 -1.82 3.62
N ARG A 197 -11.27 -1.52 4.80
CA ARG A 197 -10.97 -2.47 5.89
C ARG A 197 -10.06 -3.60 5.43
N ASP A 198 -9.01 -3.20 4.72
CA ASP A 198 -8.03 -4.14 4.15
C ASP A 198 -7.24 -4.85 5.26
N PRO A 199 -7.35 -6.18 5.40
CA PRO A 199 -6.61 -6.93 6.40
C PRO A 199 -5.11 -7.07 6.07
N ASP A 200 -4.70 -6.89 4.81
CA ASP A 200 -3.29 -6.94 4.38
C ASP A 200 -2.96 -5.89 3.31
N PRO A 201 -2.78 -4.62 3.73
CA PRO A 201 -2.40 -3.52 2.83
C PRO A 201 -1.17 -3.79 1.98
N ALA A 202 -0.20 -4.55 2.49
CA ALA A 202 1.01 -4.83 1.73
C ALA A 202 0.71 -5.79 0.56
N ALA A 203 -0.17 -6.78 0.75
CA ALA A 203 -0.62 -7.68 -0.32
C ALA A 203 -1.45 -6.94 -1.38
N THR A 204 -2.30 -6.02 -0.97
CA THR A 204 -3.05 -5.15 -1.88
C THR A 204 -2.10 -4.29 -2.71
N ILE A 205 -1.10 -3.65 -2.09
CA ILE A 205 -0.08 -2.85 -2.81
C ILE A 205 0.70 -3.72 -3.81
N ARG A 206 1.09 -4.95 -3.44
CA ARG A 206 1.74 -5.89 -4.38
C ARG A 206 0.85 -6.25 -5.57
N SER A 207 -0.45 -6.37 -5.34
CA SER A 207 -1.43 -6.67 -6.39
C SER A 207 -1.65 -5.47 -7.32
N ILE A 208 -1.76 -4.25 -6.77
CA ILE A 208 -1.78 -3.00 -7.55
C ILE A 208 -0.49 -2.88 -8.37
N TYR A 209 0.67 -3.11 -7.77
CA TYR A 209 1.96 -3.09 -8.46
C TYR A 209 2.01 -4.06 -9.62
N TYR A 210 1.61 -5.32 -9.42
CA TYR A 210 1.54 -6.31 -10.51
C TYR A 210 0.58 -5.85 -11.61
N TYR A 211 -0.60 -5.36 -11.23
CA TYR A 211 -1.62 -4.91 -12.17
C TYR A 211 -1.12 -3.74 -13.03
N HIS A 212 -0.47 -2.74 -12.43
CA HIS A 212 0.05 -1.59 -13.16
C HIS A 212 1.28 -1.96 -14.00
N ALA A 213 2.26 -2.63 -13.37
CA ALA A 213 3.53 -2.91 -14.02
C ALA A 213 3.39 -3.93 -15.15
N VAL A 214 2.62 -5.00 -14.93
CA VAL A 214 2.50 -6.13 -15.85
C VAL A 214 1.24 -6.04 -16.70
N THR A 215 0.06 -6.00 -16.08
CA THR A 215 -1.22 -6.09 -16.82
C THR A 215 -1.49 -4.84 -17.64
N GLN A 216 -1.29 -3.65 -17.06
CA GLN A 216 -1.41 -2.37 -17.76
C GLN A 216 -0.14 -1.96 -18.49
N THR A 217 0.94 -2.75 -18.36
CA THR A 217 2.22 -2.60 -19.05
C THR A 217 2.95 -1.28 -18.77
N TRP A 218 2.75 -0.68 -17.58
CA TRP A 218 3.40 0.57 -17.23
C TRP A 218 4.85 0.39 -16.78
N GLY A 219 5.21 -0.83 -16.36
CA GLY A 219 6.55 -1.14 -15.87
C GLY A 219 6.86 -0.68 -14.45
N ASP A 220 5.93 -0.02 -13.75
CA ASP A 220 5.95 0.16 -12.28
C ASP A 220 4.57 0.57 -11.75
N ILE A 221 4.42 0.67 -10.42
CA ILE A 221 3.24 1.26 -9.79
C ILE A 221 3.15 2.77 -10.10
N GLY A 222 1.93 3.25 -10.36
CA GLY A 222 1.70 4.61 -10.86
C GLY A 222 1.82 5.71 -9.81
N TYR A 223 1.53 5.41 -8.54
CA TYR A 223 1.56 6.38 -7.44
C TYR A 223 2.97 6.54 -6.87
N ASN A 224 3.36 7.73 -6.46
CA ASN A 224 4.62 7.96 -5.77
C ASN A 224 4.60 7.36 -4.35
N PHE A 225 3.47 7.52 -3.65
CA PHE A 225 3.25 6.99 -2.32
C PHE A 225 1.83 6.45 -2.16
N LEU A 226 1.67 5.49 -1.25
CA LEU A 226 0.37 4.97 -0.84
C LEU A 226 0.24 5.06 0.68
N VAL A 227 -0.97 5.23 1.19
CA VAL A 227 -1.26 5.34 2.62
C VAL A 227 -2.43 4.43 2.96
N ASP A 228 -2.25 3.54 3.94
CA ASP A 228 -3.32 2.64 4.37
C ASP A 228 -4.21 3.25 5.47
N GLU A 229 -5.30 2.55 5.81
CA GLU A 229 -6.24 2.95 6.86
C GLU A 229 -5.63 2.96 8.28
N SER A 230 -4.40 2.46 8.46
CA SER A 230 -3.65 2.57 9.72
C SER A 230 -2.65 3.73 9.70
N GLY A 231 -2.63 4.54 8.63
CA GLY A 231 -1.72 5.68 8.47
C GLY A 231 -0.29 5.30 8.11
N ARG A 232 -0.03 4.05 7.73
CA ARG A 232 1.31 3.64 7.27
C ARG A 232 1.50 4.14 5.85
N ILE A 233 2.65 4.77 5.60
CA ILE A 233 3.00 5.32 4.29
C ILE A 233 3.94 4.33 3.60
N TYR A 234 3.69 4.04 2.33
CA TYR A 234 4.45 3.10 1.51
C TYR A 234 5.08 3.83 0.33
N GLU A 235 6.34 3.50 0.05
CA GLU A 235 7.02 3.89 -1.19
C GLU A 235 6.36 3.19 -2.37
N GLY A 236 5.80 3.96 -3.31
CA GLY A 236 5.26 3.45 -4.56
C GLY A 236 6.34 3.43 -5.63
N ARG A 237 6.23 4.35 -6.60
CA ARG A 237 7.13 4.51 -7.76
C ARG A 237 8.60 4.49 -7.34
N TYR A 238 9.37 3.59 -7.96
CA TYR A 238 10.81 3.50 -7.72
C TYR A 238 11.51 4.80 -8.15
N SER A 239 12.31 5.38 -7.25
CA SER A 239 13.16 6.54 -7.53
C SER A 239 14.63 6.13 -7.66
N ARG A 240 15.26 5.70 -6.56
CA ARG A 240 16.68 5.39 -6.46
C ARG A 240 16.95 4.46 -5.27
N PRO A 241 18.13 3.82 -5.17
CA PRO A 241 18.52 3.19 -3.93
C PRO A 241 18.71 4.25 -2.83
N TYR A 242 18.15 3.96 -1.66
CA TYR A 242 18.32 4.75 -0.45
C TYR A 242 19.43 4.18 0.43
N PRO A 243 20.22 5.02 1.11
CA PRO A 243 21.13 4.56 2.15
C PRO A 243 20.37 3.76 3.21
N THR A 244 21.02 2.76 3.79
CA THR A 244 20.38 1.94 4.82
C THR A 244 19.98 2.80 6.02
N GLY A 245 18.74 2.63 6.48
CA GLY A 245 18.17 3.41 7.58
C GLY A 245 17.55 4.74 7.14
N ALA A 246 17.72 5.17 5.89
CA ALA A 246 16.99 6.30 5.34
C ALA A 246 15.60 5.85 4.86
N TYR A 247 14.59 6.71 5.09
CA TYR A 247 13.27 6.52 4.50
C TYR A 247 13.28 6.97 3.04
N PRO A 248 12.54 6.28 2.15
CA PRO A 248 12.35 6.72 0.79
C PRO A 248 11.74 8.11 0.69
N THR A 249 12.30 8.93 -0.19
CA THR A 249 11.87 10.30 -0.46
C THR A 249 11.05 10.42 -1.73
N GLY A 250 11.07 9.45 -2.64
CA GLY A 250 10.53 9.58 -4.00
C GLY A 250 11.27 10.63 -4.84
N GLU A 251 12.53 10.95 -4.50
CA GLU A 251 13.34 11.98 -5.14
C GLU A 251 14.75 11.50 -5.50
N ASP A 252 15.36 12.15 -6.49
CA ASP A 252 16.77 11.97 -6.83
C ASP A 252 17.71 12.62 -5.78
N ALA A 253 19.02 12.63 -6.06
CA ALA A 253 20.01 13.23 -5.17
C ALA A 253 19.97 14.77 -5.15
N THR A 254 19.27 15.40 -6.08
CA THR A 254 19.11 16.86 -6.20
C THR A 254 17.78 17.37 -5.66
N GLY A 255 16.94 16.48 -5.12
CA GLY A 255 15.61 16.80 -4.59
C GLY A 255 14.52 16.86 -5.65
N LYS A 256 14.76 16.43 -6.89
CA LYS A 256 13.68 16.37 -7.90
C LYS A 256 12.83 15.13 -7.69
N GLY A 257 11.52 15.26 -7.81
CA GLY A 257 10.56 14.15 -7.64
C GLY A 257 10.52 13.22 -8.84
N VAL A 258 10.40 11.92 -8.59
CA VAL A 258 10.23 10.92 -9.65
C VAL A 258 8.87 11.04 -10.32
N THR A 259 8.84 10.98 -11.65
CA THR A 259 7.60 10.94 -12.45
C THR A 259 6.86 9.62 -12.23
N GLY A 260 5.60 9.71 -11.79
CA GLY A 260 4.67 8.58 -11.70
C GLY A 260 3.75 8.45 -12.93
N ALA A 261 2.75 7.58 -12.85
CA ALA A 261 1.66 7.41 -13.82
C ALA A 261 0.31 7.46 -13.10
N HIS A 262 0.01 8.60 -12.48
CA HIS A 262 -1.19 8.77 -11.65
C HIS A 262 -2.14 9.84 -12.18
N ALA A 263 -1.67 10.81 -12.97
CA ALA A 263 -2.50 11.86 -13.53
C ALA A 263 -1.99 12.26 -14.93
N TYR A 264 -2.69 11.83 -15.97
CA TYR A 264 -2.35 12.05 -17.38
C TYR A 264 -2.17 13.53 -17.67
N GLN A 265 -1.07 13.88 -18.32
CA GLN A 265 -0.55 15.25 -18.54
C GLN A 265 -0.06 16.00 -17.29
N PHE A 266 -0.20 15.42 -16.10
CA PHE A 266 0.20 16.00 -14.82
C PHE A 266 1.22 15.14 -14.05
N ASN A 267 1.66 14.01 -14.59
CA ASN A 267 2.61 13.10 -13.94
C ASN A 267 3.95 13.77 -13.58
N SER A 268 4.55 14.49 -14.54
CA SER A 268 5.87 15.09 -14.34
C SER A 268 5.79 16.38 -13.54
N GLY A 269 6.62 16.50 -12.50
CA GLY A 269 6.62 17.67 -11.63
C GLY A 269 5.46 17.69 -10.61
N THR A 270 4.77 16.57 -10.41
CA THR A 270 3.82 16.40 -9.32
C THR A 270 4.09 15.10 -8.54
N VAL A 271 3.54 14.99 -7.34
CA VAL A 271 3.62 13.78 -6.50
C VAL A 271 2.22 13.26 -6.26
N GLY A 272 1.93 12.05 -6.73
CA GLY A 272 0.69 11.33 -6.49
C GLY A 272 0.73 10.50 -5.21
N ILE A 273 -0.18 10.78 -4.28
CA ILE A 273 -0.31 10.06 -3.01
C ILE A 273 -1.69 9.43 -2.93
N ALA A 274 -1.77 8.09 -2.90
CA ALA A 274 -3.04 7.36 -2.89
C ALA A 274 -3.40 6.84 -1.50
N LEU A 275 -4.62 7.12 -1.05
CA LEU A 275 -5.21 6.42 0.09
C LEU A 275 -5.74 5.07 -0.37
N LEU A 276 -5.34 3.99 0.29
CA LEU A 276 -5.91 2.67 0.03
C LEU A 276 -7.39 2.68 0.41
N GLY A 277 -8.25 2.29 -0.53
CA GLY A 277 -9.69 2.20 -0.31
C GLY A 277 -10.53 2.91 -1.36
N THR A 278 -11.85 2.86 -1.14
CA THR A 278 -12.87 3.58 -1.91
C THR A 278 -13.50 4.64 -1.02
N LEU A 279 -13.28 5.90 -1.37
CA LEU A 279 -13.68 7.06 -0.57
C LEU A 279 -14.84 7.86 -1.20
N THR A 280 -15.62 7.21 -2.06
CA THR A 280 -16.77 7.83 -2.74
C THR A 280 -17.91 8.14 -1.78
N SER A 281 -18.19 7.24 -0.84
CA SER A 281 -19.31 7.31 0.13
C SER A 281 -18.87 7.24 1.60
N GLN A 282 -17.56 7.21 1.87
CA GLN A 282 -16.98 7.28 3.21
C GLN A 282 -15.66 8.07 3.18
N ASP A 283 -15.29 8.69 4.30
CA ASP A 283 -13.97 9.30 4.44
C ASP A 283 -12.91 8.23 4.79
N THR A 284 -11.63 8.60 4.68
CA THR A 284 -10.53 7.81 5.24
C THR A 284 -10.59 7.80 6.77
N THR A 285 -9.90 6.85 7.40
CA THR A 285 -9.78 6.81 8.86
C THR A 285 -8.96 7.99 9.36
N ALA A 286 -9.07 8.34 10.65
CA ALA A 286 -8.22 9.37 11.25
C ALA A 286 -6.71 9.06 11.11
N ALA A 287 -6.33 7.78 11.16
CA ALA A 287 -4.95 7.37 10.96
C ALA A 287 -4.51 7.53 9.50
N GLY A 288 -5.34 7.11 8.53
CA GLY A 288 -5.10 7.32 7.10
C GLY A 288 -4.97 8.80 6.75
N ARG A 289 -5.86 9.64 7.29
CA ARG A 289 -5.80 11.11 7.20
C ARG A 289 -4.46 11.67 7.70
N ASN A 290 -4.07 11.28 8.92
CA ASN A 290 -2.79 11.69 9.49
C ASN A 290 -1.59 11.24 8.63
N GLY A 291 -1.65 10.03 8.05
CA GLY A 291 -0.60 9.52 7.17
C GLY A 291 -0.43 10.35 5.90
N ILE A 292 -1.52 10.69 5.20
CA ILE A 292 -1.45 11.51 3.99
C ILE A 292 -1.05 12.95 4.32
N GLU A 293 -1.59 13.55 5.38
CA GLU A 293 -1.26 14.92 5.81
C GLU A 293 0.22 15.06 6.20
N GLN A 294 0.81 14.05 6.86
CA GLN A 294 2.26 14.03 7.14
C GLN A 294 3.10 14.03 5.86
N MET A 295 2.75 13.21 4.87
CA MET A 295 3.49 13.17 3.61
C MET A 295 3.31 14.48 2.81
N LEU A 296 2.09 15.02 2.78
CA LEU A 296 1.79 16.30 2.15
C LEU A 296 2.56 17.46 2.80
N ALA A 297 2.58 17.54 4.14
CA ALA A 297 3.30 18.57 4.88
C ALA A 297 4.81 18.49 4.66
N TRP A 298 5.37 17.28 4.68
CA TRP A 298 6.78 17.09 4.37
C TRP A 298 7.10 17.56 2.95
N LYS A 299 6.37 17.08 1.94
CA LYS A 299 6.59 17.50 0.54
C LYS A 299 6.39 18.99 0.34
N ALA A 300 5.33 19.56 0.91
CA ALA A 300 5.05 20.98 0.75
C ALA A 300 6.14 21.86 1.39
N SER A 301 6.57 21.52 2.60
CA SER A 301 7.63 22.26 3.31
C SER A 301 8.99 22.18 2.61
N THR A 302 9.41 21.01 2.14
CA THR A 302 10.73 20.85 1.49
C THR A 302 10.81 21.46 0.10
N HIS A 303 9.65 21.65 -0.56
CA HIS A 303 9.57 22.20 -1.92
C HIS A 303 9.00 23.62 -1.98
N GLY A 304 8.77 24.27 -0.83
CA GLY A 304 8.27 25.65 -0.76
C GLY A 304 6.87 25.82 -1.37
N ILE A 305 6.04 24.78 -1.29
CA ILE A 305 4.68 24.78 -1.82
C ILE A 305 3.74 25.26 -0.73
N ASP A 306 3.03 26.37 -0.95
CA ASP A 306 1.95 26.81 -0.06
C ASP A 306 0.76 25.84 -0.16
N PRO A 307 0.38 25.12 0.92
CA PRO A 307 -0.73 24.17 0.88
C PRO A 307 -2.07 24.79 0.45
N ASN A 308 -2.30 26.06 0.79
CA ASN A 308 -3.52 26.80 0.46
C ASN A 308 -3.42 27.55 -0.89
N GLY A 309 -2.23 27.56 -1.49
CA GLY A 309 -1.97 28.23 -2.75
C GLY A 309 -2.55 27.49 -3.96
N SER A 310 -2.57 28.19 -5.09
CA SER A 310 -2.98 27.67 -6.39
C SER A 310 -2.05 28.19 -7.48
N ASN A 311 -0.74 27.96 -7.35
CA ASN A 311 0.24 28.47 -8.32
C ASN A 311 0.02 27.87 -9.72
N ARG A 312 0.54 28.50 -10.77
CA ARG A 312 0.50 27.89 -12.12
C ARG A 312 1.36 26.62 -12.13
N TYR A 313 0.80 25.50 -12.56
CA TYR A 313 1.54 24.32 -12.95
C TYR A 313 2.00 24.47 -14.40
N THR A 314 3.26 24.16 -14.67
CA THR A 314 3.78 24.01 -16.02
C THR A 314 4.31 22.60 -16.17
N ASN A 315 3.73 21.83 -17.09
CA ASN A 315 4.22 20.50 -17.43
C ASN A 315 5.67 20.62 -17.93
N PRO A 316 6.66 20.04 -17.24
CA PRO A 316 8.06 20.24 -17.55
C PRO A 316 8.52 19.48 -18.81
N VAL A 317 7.68 18.59 -19.34
CA VAL A 317 7.92 17.83 -20.57
C VAL A 317 7.35 18.56 -21.78
N THR A 318 6.12 19.07 -21.69
CA THR A 318 5.39 19.63 -22.84
C THR A 318 5.33 21.17 -22.86
N GLY A 319 5.61 21.83 -21.74
CA GLY A 319 5.45 23.29 -21.57
C GLY A 319 4.00 23.75 -21.43
N ALA A 320 3.02 22.85 -21.54
CA ALA A 320 1.61 23.18 -21.29
C ALA A 320 1.43 23.59 -19.82
N GLY A 321 0.54 24.55 -19.54
CA GLY A 321 0.34 25.01 -18.17
C GLY A 321 -1.09 25.41 -17.86
N THR A 322 -1.48 25.17 -16.62
CA THR A 322 -2.81 25.45 -16.07
C THR A 322 -2.70 25.79 -14.58
N THR A 323 -3.76 26.34 -14.00
CA THR A 323 -3.81 26.76 -12.61
C THR A 323 -4.84 25.93 -11.86
N PHE A 324 -4.42 25.32 -10.76
CA PHE A 324 -5.26 24.57 -9.82
C PHE A 324 -4.61 24.58 -8.43
N ALA A 325 -5.30 24.08 -7.41
CA ALA A 325 -4.79 24.05 -6.04
C ALA A 325 -3.42 23.33 -5.96
N ASN A 326 -2.55 23.77 -5.05
CA ASN A 326 -1.23 23.17 -4.85
C ASN A 326 -1.31 21.74 -4.29
N ILE A 327 -2.32 21.49 -3.45
CA ILE A 327 -2.78 20.16 -3.06
C ILE A 327 -4.13 19.94 -3.71
N ALA A 328 -4.22 19.02 -4.65
CA ALA A 328 -5.41 18.80 -5.47
C ALA A 328 -5.93 17.37 -5.35
N GLY A 329 -7.21 17.16 -5.65
CA GLY A 329 -7.72 15.83 -5.96
C GLY A 329 -7.42 15.49 -7.42
N HIS A 330 -7.31 14.21 -7.74
CA HIS A 330 -7.12 13.79 -9.14
C HIS A 330 -8.20 14.33 -10.09
N ARG A 331 -9.47 14.39 -9.63
CA ARG A 331 -10.58 15.01 -10.38
C ARG A 331 -10.43 16.49 -10.71
N ASP A 332 -9.51 17.20 -10.05
CA ASP A 332 -9.23 18.60 -10.38
C ASP A 332 -8.45 18.74 -11.70
N VAL A 333 -7.84 17.65 -12.19
CA VAL A 333 -6.95 17.67 -13.36
C VAL A 333 -7.32 16.65 -14.44
N ASN A 334 -8.05 15.59 -14.11
CA ASN A 334 -8.57 14.60 -15.05
C ASN A 334 -10.06 14.31 -14.78
N ALA A 335 -10.77 13.73 -15.75
CA ALA A 335 -12.17 13.31 -15.59
C ALA A 335 -12.23 11.97 -14.86
N THR A 336 -12.53 12.00 -13.56
CA THR A 336 -12.52 10.83 -12.67
C THR A 336 -13.31 11.14 -11.38
N GLU A 337 -13.79 10.13 -10.67
CA GLU A 337 -14.29 10.25 -9.31
C GLU A 337 -13.17 10.29 -8.26
N CYS A 338 -11.92 9.92 -8.57
CA CYS A 338 -10.77 10.01 -7.69
C CYS A 338 -10.58 11.45 -7.13
N PRO A 339 -10.32 11.66 -5.83
CA PRO A 339 -10.04 10.69 -4.77
C PRO A 339 -11.27 10.19 -4.00
N GLY A 340 -12.45 10.20 -4.61
CA GLY A 340 -13.73 9.85 -3.99
C GLY A 340 -14.49 11.07 -3.47
N GLY A 341 -15.82 11.07 -3.65
CA GLY A 341 -16.71 12.17 -3.34
C GLY A 341 -16.61 12.69 -1.90
N VAL A 342 -16.57 11.80 -0.91
CA VAL A 342 -16.50 12.21 0.51
C VAL A 342 -15.11 12.74 0.85
N PHE A 343 -14.03 12.03 0.52
CA PHE A 343 -12.68 12.52 0.83
C PHE A 343 -12.36 13.83 0.07
N TYR A 344 -12.79 13.97 -1.19
CA TYR A 344 -12.59 15.19 -1.97
C TYR A 344 -13.16 16.44 -1.29
N GLN A 345 -14.34 16.34 -0.67
CA GLN A 345 -14.96 17.46 0.07
C GLN A 345 -14.11 17.93 1.26
N THR A 346 -13.21 17.08 1.76
CA THR A 346 -12.33 17.40 2.90
C THR A 346 -11.03 18.08 2.48
N LEU A 347 -10.71 18.19 1.18
CA LEU A 347 -9.45 18.78 0.73
C LEU A 347 -9.18 20.19 1.26
N PRO A 348 -10.17 21.10 1.44
CA PRO A 348 -9.94 22.36 2.12
C PRO A 348 -9.43 22.18 3.57
N THR A 349 -9.97 21.22 4.31
CA THR A 349 -9.50 20.88 5.67
C THR A 349 -8.08 20.31 5.61
N VAL A 350 -7.79 19.38 4.69
CA VAL A 350 -6.43 18.84 4.47
C VAL A 350 -5.42 19.97 4.26
N ARG A 351 -5.73 20.94 3.39
CA ARG A 351 -4.82 22.05 3.10
C ARG A 351 -4.55 22.90 4.34
N ASN A 352 -5.58 23.18 5.14
CA ASN A 352 -5.44 23.93 6.39
C ASN A 352 -4.61 23.17 7.42
N ASP A 353 -4.85 21.87 7.60
CA ASP A 353 -4.13 21.04 8.56
C ASP A 353 -2.66 20.88 8.15
N VAL A 354 -2.40 20.70 6.86
CA VAL A 354 -1.04 20.68 6.29
C VAL A 354 -0.35 22.03 6.49
N ALA A 355 -1.01 23.16 6.23
CA ALA A 355 -0.44 24.49 6.48
C ALA A 355 -0.13 24.72 7.97
N ALA A 356 -1.03 24.28 8.86
CA ALA A 356 -0.83 24.37 10.31
C ALA A 356 0.36 23.51 10.78
N ALA A 357 0.54 22.32 10.20
CA ALA A 357 1.67 21.45 10.49
C ALA A 357 3.01 22.06 10.06
N ILE A 358 3.06 22.71 8.88
CA ILE A 358 4.25 23.42 8.39
C ILE A 358 4.56 24.66 9.25
N GLY A 359 3.52 25.39 9.69
CA GLY A 359 3.64 26.58 10.53
C GLY A 359 4.04 26.33 11.99
N GLY A 360 4.19 25.06 12.41
CA GLY A 360 4.61 24.71 13.77
C GLY A 360 3.50 24.75 14.83
N THR A 361 2.23 24.80 14.42
CA THR A 361 1.08 24.60 15.31
C THR A 361 0.80 23.10 15.44
N PRO A 362 1.03 22.46 16.59
CA PRO A 362 0.80 21.02 16.73
C PRO A 362 -0.69 20.70 16.54
N SER A 363 -1.01 19.87 15.55
CA SER A 363 -2.29 19.15 15.55
C SER A 363 -2.28 18.15 16.71
N PRO A 364 -3.35 18.03 17.51
CA PRO A 364 -3.39 17.10 18.64
C PRO A 364 -3.14 15.68 18.14
N SER A 365 -2.06 15.06 18.63
CA SER A 365 -1.71 13.69 18.26
C SER A 365 -2.84 12.71 18.63
N PRO A 366 -3.21 11.78 17.75
CA PRO A 366 -4.05 10.67 18.15
C PRO A 366 -3.27 9.80 19.14
N THR A 367 -3.87 9.55 20.30
CA THR A 367 -3.36 8.65 21.33
C THR A 367 -3.01 7.31 20.69
N ALA A 368 -1.76 6.88 20.86
CA ALA A 368 -1.31 5.58 20.38
C ALA A 368 -2.24 4.47 20.88
N ALA A 369 -2.78 3.68 19.96
CA ALA A 369 -3.51 2.47 20.33
C ALA A 369 -2.55 1.54 21.09
N PRO A 370 -2.99 0.93 22.21
CA PRO A 370 -2.15 0.01 22.96
C PRO A 370 -1.74 -1.17 22.08
N SER A 371 -0.47 -1.57 22.16
CA SER A 371 0.02 -2.76 21.46
C SER A 371 -0.82 -3.99 21.82
N PRO A 372 -1.12 -4.88 20.86
CA PRO A 372 -1.83 -6.12 21.16
C PRO A 372 -0.99 -6.92 22.16
N THR A 373 -1.59 -7.22 23.32
CA THR A 373 -1.00 -8.13 24.30
C THR A 373 -0.88 -9.52 23.66
N PRO A 374 0.29 -10.18 23.70
CA PRO A 374 0.43 -11.51 23.14
C PRO A 374 -0.53 -12.48 23.85
N THR A 375 -1.43 -13.08 23.09
CA THR A 375 -2.36 -14.10 23.58
C THR A 375 -1.57 -15.28 24.16
N PRO A 376 -1.83 -15.72 25.40
CA PRO A 376 -1.17 -16.89 25.96
C PRO A 376 -1.48 -18.13 25.11
N LYS A 377 -0.42 -18.88 24.77
CA LYS A 377 -0.53 -20.18 24.09
C LYS A 377 -1.44 -21.11 24.92
N PRO A 378 -2.44 -21.79 24.33
CA PRO A 378 -3.30 -22.69 25.08
C PRO A 378 -2.48 -23.86 25.65
N THR A 379 -2.63 -24.08 26.96
CA THR A 379 -2.00 -25.18 27.69
C THR A 379 -2.67 -26.50 27.28
N PRO A 380 -1.93 -27.62 27.11
CA PRO A 380 -2.55 -28.91 26.79
C PRO A 380 -3.47 -29.37 27.93
N LYS A 381 -4.69 -29.77 27.59
CA LYS A 381 -5.70 -30.30 28.52
C LYS A 381 -5.20 -31.61 29.18
N PRO A 382 -5.32 -31.81 30.51
CA PRO A 382 -4.94 -33.07 31.15
C PRO A 382 -5.87 -34.21 30.73
N LYS A 383 -5.29 -35.41 30.56
CA LYS A 383 -6.03 -36.66 30.31
C LYS A 383 -6.92 -37.01 31.51
N HIS A 384 -8.19 -37.34 31.27
CA HIS A 384 -9.10 -37.86 32.27
C HIS A 384 -8.60 -39.22 32.83
N SER A 385 -8.57 -39.34 34.16
CA SER A 385 -8.54 -40.64 34.86
C SER A 385 -9.94 -40.96 35.40
N PRO A 386 -10.29 -42.26 35.52
CA PRO A 386 -11.69 -42.70 35.68
C PRO A 386 -12.23 -42.50 37.10
N SER A 387 -13.53 -42.24 37.21
CA SER A 387 -14.28 -42.16 38.48
C SER A 387 -14.29 -43.48 39.24
N PRO A 388 -14.27 -43.47 40.59
CA PRO A 388 -14.42 -44.67 41.39
C PRO A 388 -15.89 -45.07 41.57
N THR A 389 -16.11 -46.38 41.63
CA THR A 389 -17.37 -47.07 41.94
C THR A 389 -17.84 -46.78 43.38
N PRO A 390 -19.15 -46.58 43.65
CA PRO A 390 -19.64 -46.42 45.00
C PRO A 390 -19.77 -47.78 45.71
N THR A 391 -19.21 -47.88 46.91
CA THR A 391 -19.43 -48.98 47.87
C THR A 391 -20.10 -48.43 49.12
N GLY A 392 -20.98 -49.24 49.70
CA GLY A 392 -21.65 -49.02 50.99
C GLY A 392 -23.15 -48.77 50.81
N GLY A 393 -24.07 -49.61 51.27
CA GLY A 393 -24.02 -50.49 52.44
C GLY A 393 -24.97 -49.95 53.50
N ALA A 394 -25.91 -50.78 53.93
CA ALA A 394 -27.15 -50.45 54.64
C ALA A 394 -27.03 -50.16 56.16
N ASN A 395 -28.20 -49.78 56.72
CA ASN A 395 -28.70 -49.85 58.11
C ASN A 395 -28.66 -48.54 58.93
N HIS A 396 -29.84 -47.95 59.18
CA HIS A 396 -30.74 -48.32 60.29
C HIS A 396 -32.16 -47.78 60.07
#